data_AF-A0A2K3DUA9-F1
#
_entry.id   AF-A0A2K3DUA9-F1
#
_cell.length_a   1.000
_cell.length_b   1.000
_cell.length_c   1.000
_cell.angle_alpha   90.00
_cell.angle_beta   90.00
_cell.angle_gamma   90.00
#
_symmetry.space_group_name_H-M   'P 1'
#
loop_
_entity.id
_entity.type
_entity.pdbx_description
1 polymer ?
#
loop_
_entity_poly.entity_id
_entity_poly.type
_entity_poly.pdbx_seq_one_letter_code
_entity_poly.pdbx_strand_id
1 'polypeptide(L)'
;MAAALTPCAPGSSFVTLSFADVPAPPAQQPQEQAQPVQPSANGQEPQPQPQPVQPGGGGQPQPPPPPPKQLTVDRAVLWHASTVLRAMFEDTCSGGGGGGGRKGGGGGGCSSPAAVLQLSGDRPEDWEVALRLLHTIGEALDLVTWDNVVPLCRLADKYDIARLRHDCAWFLSANVSKLTLTEPLASPQNLLHAASLVERYLHQVPCSTQPVREQLDSVIGQLAPHSNHRSSEKVVILWYGKLPVSGLQLAQLAASAEYPDIVAPELQKRIQETTLAALTTVLNTCLRP
;
A
#
# COMPACT_ATOMS: atom_id res chain seq x y z
N MET A 1 -33.55 -10.23 -1.51
CA MET A 1 -33.80 -10.23 -2.97
C MET A 1 -32.55 -10.76 -3.66
N ALA A 2 -32.54 -12.05 -4.02
CA ALA A 2 -31.41 -12.67 -4.71
C ALA A 2 -31.52 -12.31 -6.20
N ALA A 3 -30.59 -11.49 -6.70
CA ALA A 3 -30.48 -11.25 -8.13
C ALA A 3 -30.04 -12.56 -8.79
N ALA A 4 -30.89 -13.09 -9.68
CA ALA A 4 -30.57 -14.24 -10.49
C ALA A 4 -29.33 -13.92 -11.34
N LEU A 5 -28.25 -14.67 -11.12
CA LEU A 5 -27.04 -14.58 -11.93
C LEU A 5 -27.36 -15.14 -13.32
N THR A 6 -27.56 -14.24 -14.28
CA THR A 6 -27.67 -14.61 -15.69
C THR A 6 -26.32 -15.17 -16.14
N PRO A 7 -26.23 -16.42 -16.63
CA PRO A 7 -24.96 -16.99 -17.06
C PRO A 7 -24.47 -16.27 -18.33
N CYS A 8 -23.31 -15.60 -18.23
CA CYS A 8 -22.65 -15.00 -19.37
C CYS A 8 -22.06 -16.08 -20.32
N ALA A 9 -22.03 -15.74 -21.60
CA ALA A 9 -21.80 -16.59 -22.78
C ALA A 9 -20.52 -17.48 -22.78
N PRO A 10 -20.50 -18.57 -23.57
CA PRO A 10 -19.37 -19.48 -23.68
C PRO A 10 -18.24 -18.87 -24.52
N GLY A 11 -17.24 -18.32 -23.85
CA GLY A 11 -15.95 -17.90 -24.40
C GLY A 11 -14.96 -17.81 -23.24
N SER A 12 -13.80 -18.46 -23.37
CA SER A 12 -12.73 -18.66 -22.36
C SER A 12 -13.07 -18.21 -20.93
N SER A 13 -13.35 -19.16 -20.03
CA SER A 13 -13.57 -18.91 -18.60
C SER A 13 -12.38 -18.26 -17.91
N PHE A 14 -11.21 -18.26 -18.54
CA PHE A 14 -9.97 -17.74 -17.98
C PHE A 14 -9.49 -16.48 -18.70
N VAL A 15 -8.95 -15.56 -17.90
CA VAL A 15 -8.25 -14.34 -18.31
C VAL A 15 -6.81 -14.41 -17.81
N THR A 16 -5.88 -13.91 -18.62
CA THR A 16 -4.48 -13.74 -18.23
C THR A 16 -4.23 -12.29 -17.80
N LEU A 17 -3.84 -12.09 -16.55
CA LEU A 17 -3.30 -10.82 -16.06
C LEU A 17 -1.80 -10.76 -16.43
N SER A 18 -1.40 -9.72 -17.15
CA SER A 18 -0.03 -9.51 -17.61
C SER A 18 0.54 -8.25 -16.96
N PHE A 19 1.74 -8.35 -16.40
CA PHE A 19 2.41 -7.28 -15.65
C PHE A 19 3.59 -6.76 -16.47
N ALA A 20 3.40 -5.66 -17.19
CA ALA A 20 4.35 -5.18 -18.20
C ALA A 20 5.55 -4.38 -17.65
N ASP A 21 5.52 -3.94 -16.39
CA ASP A 21 6.41 -2.86 -15.89
C ASP A 21 7.15 -3.17 -14.58
N VAL A 22 7.27 -4.43 -14.15
CA VAL A 22 8.02 -4.73 -12.93
C VAL A 22 9.48 -5.03 -13.30
N PRO A 23 10.45 -4.12 -13.05
CA PRO A 23 11.85 -4.46 -13.19
C PRO A 23 12.13 -5.66 -12.30
N ALA A 24 12.69 -6.73 -12.88
CA ALA A 24 13.06 -7.92 -12.13
C ALA A 24 13.90 -7.50 -10.92
N PRO A 25 13.64 -8.05 -9.71
CA PRO A 25 14.51 -7.80 -8.58
C PRO A 25 15.95 -8.15 -8.99
N PRO A 26 16.96 -7.33 -8.63
CA PRO A 26 18.33 -7.61 -9.03
C PRO A 26 18.67 -9.03 -8.57
N ALA A 27 19.01 -9.88 -9.54
CA ALA A 27 19.48 -11.22 -9.24
C ALA A 27 20.62 -11.08 -8.23
N GLN A 28 20.43 -11.64 -7.03
CA GLN A 28 21.51 -11.78 -6.08
C GLN A 28 22.57 -12.63 -6.79
N GLN A 29 23.62 -11.99 -7.29
CA GLN A 29 24.83 -12.68 -7.69
C GLN A 29 25.25 -13.52 -6.47
N PRO A 30 25.54 -14.82 -6.65
CA PRO A 30 26.18 -15.59 -5.61
C PRO A 30 27.42 -14.79 -5.18
N GLN A 31 27.42 -14.28 -3.96
CA GLN A 31 28.64 -13.75 -3.36
C GLN A 31 29.60 -14.93 -3.28
N GLU A 32 30.47 -15.01 -4.28
CA GLU A 32 31.63 -15.87 -4.28
C GLU A 32 32.37 -15.60 -2.97
N GLN A 33 32.46 -16.63 -2.15
CA GLN A 33 33.03 -16.60 -0.82
C GLN A 33 34.43 -15.99 -0.89
N ALA A 34 34.56 -14.73 -0.44
CA ALA A 34 35.86 -14.15 -0.17
C ALA A 34 36.48 -14.94 0.99
N GLN A 35 37.43 -15.82 0.66
CA GLN A 35 38.26 -16.50 1.64
C GLN A 35 39.01 -15.45 2.47
N PRO A 36 39.11 -15.61 3.80
CA PRO A 36 39.89 -14.71 4.63
C PRO A 36 41.39 -14.90 4.34
N VAL A 37 42.00 -13.91 3.68
CA VAL A 37 43.45 -13.81 3.54
C VAL A 37 44.04 -13.52 4.94
N GLN A 38 44.83 -14.46 5.46
CA GLN A 38 45.60 -14.27 6.68
C GLN A 38 46.66 -13.17 6.49
N PRO A 39 46.96 -12.35 7.52
CA PRO A 39 48.00 -11.34 7.42
C PRO A 39 49.38 -12.00 7.60
N SER A 40 50.10 -12.21 6.51
CA SER A 40 51.54 -12.50 6.56
C SER A 40 52.33 -11.20 6.45
N ALA A 41 53.07 -10.91 7.52
CA ALA A 41 54.06 -9.86 7.59
C ALA A 41 55.20 -10.13 6.60
N ASN A 42 55.31 -9.31 5.55
CA ASN A 42 56.59 -8.90 4.99
C ASN A 42 56.38 -7.75 4.00
N GLY A 43 57.11 -6.66 4.22
CA GLY A 43 57.06 -5.46 3.39
C GLY A 43 57.70 -5.67 2.03
N GLN A 44 56.88 -6.02 1.04
CA GLN A 44 57.24 -5.93 -0.37
C GLN A 44 56.11 -5.25 -1.15
N GLU A 45 56.47 -4.09 -1.71
CA GLU A 45 55.66 -3.27 -2.61
C GLU A 45 55.34 -4.08 -3.89
N PRO A 46 54.06 -4.26 -4.28
CA PRO A 46 53.74 -4.96 -5.52
C PRO A 46 53.92 -4.04 -6.74
N GLN A 47 54.77 -4.47 -7.68
CA GLN A 47 54.87 -3.89 -9.01
C GLN A 47 53.54 -3.96 -9.77
N PRO A 48 53.17 -2.94 -10.56
CA PRO A 48 51.97 -3.01 -11.41
C PRO A 48 52.17 -4.04 -12.54
N GLN A 49 51.33 -5.07 -12.55
CA GLN A 49 51.22 -6.01 -13.67
C GLN A 49 50.65 -5.30 -14.91
N PRO A 50 51.17 -5.57 -16.12
CA PRO A 50 50.61 -5.05 -17.35
C PRO A 50 49.21 -5.63 -17.61
N GLN A 51 48.21 -4.75 -17.75
CA GLN A 51 46.88 -5.12 -18.18
C GLN A 51 46.93 -5.76 -19.58
N PRO A 52 46.27 -6.90 -19.83
CA PRO A 52 46.06 -7.38 -21.17
C PRO A 52 45.10 -6.43 -21.88
N VAL A 53 45.58 -5.84 -22.97
CA VAL A 53 44.81 -5.05 -23.93
C VAL A 53 43.64 -5.90 -24.42
N GLN A 54 42.40 -5.53 -24.04
CA GLN A 54 41.20 -6.12 -24.63
C GLN A 54 41.10 -5.70 -26.10
N PRO A 55 41.08 -6.64 -27.05
CA PRO A 55 40.81 -6.32 -28.44
C PRO A 55 39.30 -6.27 -28.67
N GLY A 56 38.82 -5.12 -29.17
CA GLY A 56 37.66 -5.07 -30.05
C GLY A 56 36.29 -5.09 -29.39
N GLY A 57 35.53 -4.01 -29.61
CA GLY A 57 34.10 -3.95 -29.32
C GLY A 57 33.33 -4.98 -30.12
N GLY A 58 32.90 -6.05 -29.43
CA GLY A 58 31.77 -6.87 -29.82
C GLY A 58 30.64 -6.55 -28.85
N GLY A 59 29.61 -5.83 -29.31
CA GLY A 59 28.39 -5.65 -28.54
C GLY A 59 27.82 -7.00 -28.16
N GLN A 60 27.90 -7.36 -26.88
CA GLN A 60 27.22 -8.53 -26.35
C GLN A 60 25.71 -8.30 -26.59
N PRO A 61 24.99 -9.25 -27.23
CA PRO A 61 23.55 -9.15 -27.35
C PRO A 61 22.98 -9.06 -25.94
N GLN A 62 22.32 -7.94 -25.63
CA GLN A 62 21.59 -7.80 -24.40
C GLN A 62 20.61 -8.97 -24.32
N PRO A 63 20.62 -9.80 -23.26
CA PRO A 63 19.68 -10.90 -23.14
C PRO A 63 18.26 -10.34 -23.27
N PRO A 64 17.37 -11.01 -24.03
CA PRO A 64 16.00 -10.55 -24.17
C PRO A 64 15.40 -10.36 -22.78
N PRO A 65 14.64 -9.26 -22.54
CA PRO A 65 14.04 -9.01 -21.24
C PRO A 65 13.24 -10.25 -20.81
N PRO A 66 13.27 -10.62 -19.51
CA PRO A 66 12.51 -11.76 -19.03
C PRO A 66 11.03 -11.57 -19.39
N PRO A 67 10.34 -12.65 -19.81
CA PRO A 67 8.93 -12.56 -20.17
C PRO A 67 8.12 -12.01 -18.99
N PRO A 68 7.11 -11.16 -19.24
CA PRO A 68 6.28 -10.62 -18.18
C PRO A 68 5.64 -11.77 -17.40
N LYS A 69 5.65 -11.66 -16.07
CA LYS A 69 4.94 -12.62 -15.21
C LYS A 69 3.46 -12.55 -15.56
N GLN A 70 2.80 -13.71 -15.63
CA GLN A 70 1.40 -13.83 -16.03
C GLN A 70 0.65 -14.64 -14.98
N LEU A 71 -0.56 -14.19 -14.63
CA LEU A 71 -1.46 -14.91 -13.73
C LEU A 71 -2.74 -15.26 -14.49
N THR A 72 -3.11 -16.53 -14.50
CA THR A 72 -4.35 -16.99 -15.11
C THR A 72 -5.42 -17.12 -14.02
N VAL A 73 -6.56 -16.47 -14.22
CA VAL A 73 -7.66 -16.44 -13.24
C VAL A 73 -9.00 -16.60 -13.93
N ASP A 74 -9.98 -17.14 -13.22
CA ASP A 74 -11.37 -17.20 -13.69
C ASP A 74 -11.92 -15.78 -13.87
N ARG A 75 -12.37 -15.49 -15.09
CA ARG A 75 -12.96 -14.20 -15.47
C ARG A 75 -14.17 -13.88 -14.60
N ALA A 76 -15.00 -14.85 -14.25
CA ALA A 76 -16.20 -14.64 -13.45
C ALA A 76 -15.84 -14.10 -12.06
N VAL A 77 -14.77 -14.61 -11.45
CA VAL A 77 -14.28 -14.13 -10.14
C VAL A 77 -13.94 -12.64 -10.21
N LEU A 78 -13.14 -12.23 -11.19
CA LEU A 78 -12.78 -10.81 -11.36
C LEU A 78 -13.98 -9.94 -11.74
N TRP A 79 -14.84 -10.45 -12.61
CA TRP A 79 -16.04 -9.76 -13.09
C TRP A 79 -17.00 -9.43 -11.95
N HIS A 80 -17.16 -10.34 -10.99
CA HIS A 80 -18.02 -10.12 -9.82
C HIS A 80 -17.31 -9.34 -8.71
N ALA A 81 -15.99 -9.46 -8.59
CA ALA A 81 -15.22 -8.80 -7.55
C ALA A 81 -15.03 -7.29 -7.78
N SER A 82 -15.05 -6.82 -9.03
CA SER A 82 -14.69 -5.45 -9.39
C SER A 82 -15.53 -4.90 -10.54
N THR A 83 -16.06 -3.70 -10.35
CA THR A 83 -16.72 -2.93 -11.41
C THR A 83 -15.72 -2.42 -12.45
N VAL A 84 -14.51 -2.05 -12.02
CA VAL A 84 -13.42 -1.56 -12.87
C VAL A 84 -12.89 -2.65 -13.78
N LEU A 85 -12.60 -3.85 -13.24
CA LEU A 85 -12.16 -5.01 -14.03
C LEU A 85 -13.24 -5.43 -15.02
N ARG A 86 -14.51 -5.41 -14.60
CA ARG A 86 -15.65 -5.65 -15.50
C ARG A 86 -15.63 -4.69 -16.69
N ALA A 87 -15.53 -3.38 -16.44
CA ALA A 87 -15.48 -2.38 -17.51
C ALA A 87 -14.29 -2.61 -18.45
N MET A 88 -13.10 -2.90 -17.90
CA MET A 88 -11.92 -3.21 -18.72
C MET A 88 -12.13 -4.45 -19.62
N PHE A 89 -12.86 -5.47 -19.14
CA PHE A 89 -13.22 -6.62 -19.96
C PHE A 89 -14.22 -6.28 -21.05
N GLU A 90 -15.22 -5.46 -20.75
CA GLU A 90 -16.23 -4.99 -21.71
C GLU A 90 -15.58 -4.17 -22.82
N ASP A 91 -14.64 -3.28 -22.48
CA ASP A 91 -13.88 -2.47 -23.43
C ASP A 91 -12.99 -3.34 -24.33
N THR A 92 -12.32 -4.33 -23.75
CA THR A 92 -11.46 -5.26 -24.50
C THR A 92 -12.27 -6.15 -25.45
N CYS A 93 -13.48 -6.56 -25.04
CA CYS A 93 -14.36 -7.39 -25.86
C CYS A 93 -15.10 -6.60 -26.95
N SER A 94 -15.33 -5.30 -26.74
CA SER A 94 -16.11 -4.47 -27.67
C SER A 94 -15.36 -4.13 -28.96
N GLY A 95 -14.04 -4.36 -29.01
CA GLY A 95 -13.22 -4.25 -30.22
C GLY A 95 -13.04 -2.80 -30.69
N GLY A 96 -11.80 -2.44 -31.03
CA GLY A 96 -11.48 -1.14 -31.62
C GLY A 96 -12.31 -0.87 -32.89
N GLY A 97 -13.30 0.00 -32.77
CA GLY A 97 -14.15 0.48 -33.85
C GLY A 97 -13.97 1.98 -34.07
N GLY A 98 -12.77 2.40 -34.44
CA GLY A 98 -12.59 3.69 -35.08
C GLY A 98 -13.21 3.64 -36.47
N GLY A 99 -14.39 4.24 -36.67
CA GLY A 99 -14.93 4.52 -37.99
C GLY A 99 -16.39 4.10 -38.21
N GLY A 100 -17.28 5.10 -38.21
CA GLY A 100 -18.44 5.24 -39.09
C GLY A 100 -19.32 4.03 -39.45
N GLY A 101 -20.58 4.07 -39.00
CA GLY A 101 -21.71 3.72 -39.87
C GLY A 101 -22.53 2.48 -39.50
N ARG A 102 -23.82 2.75 -39.29
CA ARG A 102 -25.01 1.93 -39.59
C ARG A 102 -25.20 0.56 -38.89
N LYS A 103 -26.24 0.54 -38.05
CA LYS A 103 -27.44 -0.32 -38.11
C LYS A 103 -27.24 -1.74 -38.68
N GLY A 104 -27.10 -2.73 -37.81
CA GLY A 104 -27.24 -4.14 -38.18
C GLY A 104 -27.06 -5.06 -36.98
N GLY A 105 -28.15 -5.70 -36.53
CA GLY A 105 -28.11 -6.73 -35.50
C GLY A 105 -27.35 -7.96 -35.98
N GLY A 106 -26.56 -8.54 -35.09
CA GLY A 106 -25.85 -9.78 -35.32
C GLY A 106 -25.09 -10.19 -34.07
N GLY A 107 -25.57 -11.23 -33.39
CA GLY A 107 -24.89 -11.84 -32.27
C GLY A 107 -23.56 -12.44 -32.73
N GLY A 108 -22.48 -11.69 -32.55
CA GLY A 108 -21.11 -12.15 -32.73
C GLY A 108 -20.58 -12.65 -31.40
N GLY A 109 -20.52 -13.97 -31.22
CA GLY A 109 -19.84 -14.59 -30.09
C GLY A 109 -18.38 -14.15 -30.07
N CYS A 110 -17.94 -13.59 -28.94
CA CYS A 110 -16.58 -13.20 -28.67
C CYS A 110 -15.68 -14.46 -28.56
N SER A 111 -15.33 -15.02 -29.71
CA SER A 111 -14.30 -16.06 -29.84
C SER A 111 -12.91 -15.41 -29.93
N SER A 112 -12.64 -14.45 -29.04
CA SER A 112 -11.29 -13.88 -28.94
C SER A 112 -10.37 -14.87 -28.22
N PRO A 113 -9.10 -14.96 -28.63
CA PRO A 113 -8.08 -15.69 -27.86
C PRO A 113 -8.06 -15.14 -26.43
N ALA A 114 -7.74 -16.00 -25.46
CA ALA A 114 -7.77 -15.73 -24.01
C ALA A 114 -7.53 -14.24 -23.70
N ALA A 115 -8.52 -13.57 -23.11
CA ALA A 115 -8.44 -12.15 -22.84
C ALA A 115 -7.20 -11.88 -21.98
N VAL A 116 -6.31 -11.02 -22.45
CA VAL A 116 -5.13 -10.57 -21.70
C VAL A 116 -5.41 -9.18 -21.17
N LEU A 117 -5.39 -9.02 -19.84
CA LEU A 117 -5.52 -7.74 -19.18
C LEU A 117 -4.14 -7.24 -18.78
N GLN A 118 -3.72 -6.09 -19.33
CA GLN A 118 -2.46 -5.46 -18.97
C GLN A 118 -2.62 -4.66 -17.69
N LEU A 119 -1.86 -5.01 -16.66
CA LEU A 119 -1.83 -4.35 -15.36
C LEU A 119 -0.49 -3.63 -15.21
N SER A 120 -0.51 -2.32 -15.43
CA SER A 120 0.68 -1.47 -15.31
C SER A 120 0.89 -1.02 -13.86
N GLY A 121 2.14 -1.08 -13.40
CA GLY A 121 2.58 -0.56 -12.10
C GLY A 121 2.24 -1.43 -10.87
N ASP A 122 1.59 -2.58 -11.06
CA ASP A 122 1.29 -3.49 -9.96
C ASP A 122 2.28 -4.65 -9.91
N ARG A 123 2.52 -5.14 -8.70
CA ARG A 123 3.35 -6.32 -8.51
C ARG A 123 2.50 -7.59 -8.62
N PRO A 124 2.98 -8.62 -9.33
CA PRO A 124 2.27 -9.88 -9.44
C PRO A 124 2.09 -10.57 -8.08
N GLU A 125 3.02 -10.39 -7.14
CA GLU A 125 2.93 -10.99 -5.79
C GLU A 125 1.71 -10.45 -5.01
N ASP A 126 1.42 -9.15 -5.12
CA ASP A 126 0.29 -8.52 -4.44
C ASP A 126 -1.04 -9.03 -5.02
N TRP A 127 -1.07 -9.22 -6.35
CA TRP A 127 -2.19 -9.82 -7.05
C TRP A 127 -2.40 -11.30 -6.69
N GLU A 128 -1.35 -12.09 -6.53
CA GLU A 128 -1.48 -13.48 -6.08
C GLU A 128 -2.16 -13.59 -4.71
N VAL A 129 -1.88 -12.67 -3.79
CA VAL A 129 -2.57 -12.60 -2.48
C VAL A 129 -4.01 -12.14 -2.67
N ALA A 130 -4.24 -11.08 -3.43
CA ALA A 130 -5.59 -10.57 -3.72
C ALA A 130 -6.49 -11.64 -4.34
N LEU A 131 -5.98 -12.40 -5.30
CA LEU A 131 -6.69 -13.50 -5.93
C LEU A 131 -6.99 -14.62 -4.94
N ARG A 132 -6.04 -14.99 -4.06
CA ARG A 132 -6.30 -15.99 -3.00
C ARG A 132 -7.40 -15.53 -2.05
N LEU A 133 -7.40 -14.26 -1.65
CA LEU A 133 -8.45 -13.67 -0.82
C LEU A 133 -9.83 -13.75 -1.50
N LEU A 134 -9.89 -13.45 -2.80
CA LEU A 134 -11.15 -13.52 -3.56
C LEU A 134 -11.70 -14.94 -3.69
N HIS A 135 -10.85 -15.96 -3.73
CA HIS A 135 -11.29 -17.36 -3.77
C HIS A 135 -11.64 -17.93 -2.38
N THR A 136 -11.16 -17.32 -1.29
CA THR A 136 -11.32 -17.87 0.06
C THR A 136 -12.65 -17.45 0.70
N ILE A 137 -13.42 -18.45 1.13
CA ILE A 137 -14.64 -18.28 1.92
C ILE A 137 -14.28 -18.60 3.38
N GLY A 138 -13.99 -17.58 4.20
CA GLY A 138 -13.84 -17.74 5.66
C GLY A 138 -12.45 -17.40 6.22
N GLU A 139 -11.37 -18.05 5.77
CA GLU A 139 -10.01 -17.91 6.34
C GLU A 139 -9.18 -16.80 5.67
N ALA A 140 -9.79 -15.62 5.48
CA ALA A 140 -9.12 -14.52 4.77
C ALA A 140 -8.04 -13.81 5.60
N LEU A 141 -8.10 -13.89 6.94
CA LEU A 141 -7.24 -13.08 7.81
C LEU A 141 -5.78 -13.51 7.83
N ASP A 142 -5.48 -14.79 7.63
CA ASP A 142 -4.10 -15.28 7.65
C ASP A 142 -3.33 -14.90 6.37
N LEU A 143 -4.05 -14.47 5.33
CA LEU A 143 -3.47 -14.02 4.06
C LEU A 143 -3.10 -12.53 4.08
N VAL A 144 -3.75 -11.73 4.92
CA VAL A 144 -3.42 -10.31 5.11
C VAL A 144 -2.38 -10.20 6.21
N THR A 145 -1.23 -9.59 5.89
CA THR A 145 -0.10 -9.42 6.80
C THR A 145 0.34 -7.96 6.81
N TRP A 146 1.20 -7.58 7.76
CA TRP A 146 1.78 -6.25 7.79
C TRP A 146 2.60 -5.93 6.53
N ASP A 147 3.21 -6.92 5.89
CA ASP A 147 4.03 -6.71 4.70
C ASP A 147 3.20 -6.44 3.44
N ASN A 148 1.94 -6.92 3.40
CA ASN A 148 1.09 -6.82 2.21
C ASN A 148 -0.16 -5.95 2.38
N VAL A 149 -0.51 -5.51 3.59
CA VAL A 149 -1.74 -4.72 3.82
C VAL A 149 -1.72 -3.40 3.03
N VAL A 150 -0.58 -2.74 2.90
CA VAL A 150 -0.45 -1.48 2.13
C VAL A 150 -0.72 -1.68 0.64
N PRO A 151 -0.02 -2.59 -0.07
CA PRO A 151 -0.32 -2.81 -1.48
C PRO A 151 -1.73 -3.39 -1.70
N LEU A 152 -2.25 -4.22 -0.80
CA LEU A 152 -3.63 -4.72 -0.90
C LEU A 152 -4.66 -3.60 -0.80
N CYS A 153 -4.49 -2.64 0.12
CA CYS A 153 -5.34 -1.44 0.18
C CYS A 153 -5.32 -0.65 -1.13
N ARG A 154 -4.13 -0.48 -1.74
CA ARG A 154 -3.98 0.22 -3.02
C ARG A 154 -4.66 -0.52 -4.17
N LEU A 155 -4.52 -1.84 -4.24
CA LEU A 155 -5.22 -2.66 -5.23
C LEU A 155 -6.73 -2.59 -5.05
N ALA A 156 -7.20 -2.65 -3.80
CA ALA A 156 -8.61 -2.60 -3.47
C ALA A 156 -9.25 -1.26 -3.88
N ASP A 157 -8.52 -0.16 -3.76
CA ASP A 157 -8.94 1.15 -4.23
C ASP A 157 -8.87 1.28 -5.76
N LYS A 158 -7.70 1.00 -6.36
CA LYS A 158 -7.44 1.11 -7.81
C LYS A 158 -8.42 0.30 -8.65
N TYR A 159 -8.74 -0.92 -8.21
CA TYR A 159 -9.64 -1.83 -8.91
C TYR A 159 -11.02 -1.91 -8.29
N ASP A 160 -11.37 -1.07 -7.33
CA ASP A 160 -12.68 -1.08 -6.69
C ASP A 160 -13.12 -2.47 -6.16
N ILE A 161 -12.23 -3.16 -5.44
CA ILE A 161 -12.48 -4.51 -4.92
C ILE A 161 -12.95 -4.44 -3.47
N ALA A 162 -14.27 -4.40 -3.27
CA ALA A 162 -14.89 -4.21 -1.95
C ALA A 162 -14.46 -5.28 -0.92
N ARG A 163 -14.31 -6.54 -1.34
CA ARG A 163 -13.88 -7.63 -0.45
C ARG A 163 -12.49 -7.38 0.13
N LEU A 164 -11.54 -6.93 -0.70
CA LEU A 164 -10.19 -6.61 -0.23
C LEU A 164 -10.18 -5.43 0.74
N ARG A 165 -11.00 -4.39 0.49
CA ARG A 165 -11.17 -3.29 1.44
C ARG A 165 -11.67 -3.79 2.79
N HIS A 166 -12.66 -4.69 2.78
CA HIS A 166 -13.19 -5.29 3.99
C HIS A 166 -12.14 -6.11 4.75
N ASP A 167 -11.42 -7.00 4.05
CA ASP A 167 -10.41 -7.88 4.66
C ASP A 167 -9.23 -7.05 5.23
N CYS A 168 -8.78 -6.00 4.53
CA CYS A 168 -7.75 -5.09 5.03
C CYS A 168 -8.23 -4.29 6.25
N ALA A 169 -9.46 -3.77 6.23
CA ALA A 169 -10.04 -3.05 7.36
C ALA A 169 -10.19 -3.95 8.58
N TRP A 170 -10.65 -5.19 8.38
CA TRP A 170 -10.72 -6.17 9.45
C TRP A 170 -9.34 -6.44 10.03
N PHE A 171 -8.32 -6.71 9.20
CA PHE A 171 -6.97 -6.97 9.67
C PHE A 171 -6.42 -5.84 10.56
N LEU A 172 -6.57 -4.59 10.14
CA LEU A 172 -6.13 -3.43 10.92
C LEU A 172 -6.87 -3.31 12.26
N SER A 173 -8.19 -3.50 12.25
CA SER A 173 -9.00 -3.42 13.47
C SER A 173 -8.75 -4.57 14.43
N ALA A 174 -8.58 -5.80 13.92
CA ALA A 174 -8.24 -6.96 14.74
C ALA A 174 -6.85 -6.84 15.39
N ASN A 175 -5.96 -6.06 14.79
CA ASN A 175 -4.62 -5.79 15.31
C ASN A 175 -4.44 -4.38 15.88
N VAL A 176 -5.53 -3.68 16.23
CA VAL A 176 -5.47 -2.30 16.75
C VAL A 176 -4.55 -2.17 17.97
N SER A 177 -4.48 -3.19 18.82
CA SER A 177 -3.62 -3.22 20.01
C SER A 177 -2.12 -3.29 19.70
N LYS A 178 -1.75 -3.64 18.46
CA LYS A 178 -0.37 -3.66 17.97
C LYS A 178 0.02 -2.35 17.30
N LEU A 179 -0.93 -1.44 17.05
CA LEU A 179 -0.64 -0.14 16.45
C LEU A 179 -0.01 0.80 17.48
N THR A 180 1.14 1.36 17.14
CA THR A 180 1.88 2.26 18.04
C THR A 180 2.37 3.50 17.32
N LEU A 181 2.77 4.54 18.06
CA LEU A 181 3.50 5.68 17.49
C LEU A 181 5.03 5.48 17.47
N THR A 182 5.53 4.39 18.05
CA THR A 182 6.98 4.14 18.16
C THR A 182 7.55 3.46 16.94
N GLU A 183 6.72 2.78 16.16
CA GLU A 183 7.14 2.18 14.89
C GLU A 183 7.53 3.25 13.86
N PRO A 184 8.46 2.95 12.92
CA PRO A 184 8.80 3.86 11.83
C PRO A 184 7.54 4.31 11.07
N LEU A 185 7.49 5.57 10.64
CA LEU A 185 6.30 6.11 9.96
C LEU A 185 5.93 5.32 8.69
N ALA A 186 6.94 4.82 7.97
CA ALA A 186 6.75 3.95 6.80
C ALA A 186 6.14 2.58 7.12
N SER A 187 6.18 2.13 8.39
CA SER A 187 5.58 0.87 8.81
C SER A 187 4.06 0.99 8.92
N PRO A 188 3.27 0.04 8.41
CA PRO A 188 1.83 0.02 8.60
C PRO A 188 1.40 -0.29 10.05
N GLN A 189 2.34 -0.70 10.91
CA GLN A 189 2.12 -0.80 12.35
C GLN A 189 2.16 0.57 13.05
N ASN A 190 2.66 1.62 12.37
CA ASN A 190 2.54 2.97 12.88
C ASN A 190 1.08 3.42 12.81
N LEU A 191 0.55 3.91 13.94
CA LEU A 191 -0.85 4.31 14.07
C LEU A 191 -1.26 5.39 13.06
N LEU A 192 -0.36 6.34 12.73
CA LEU A 192 -0.66 7.39 11.75
C LEU A 192 -0.72 6.84 10.34
N HIS A 193 0.16 5.91 10.00
CA HIS A 193 0.14 5.25 8.71
C HIS A 193 -1.14 4.41 8.60
N ALA A 194 -1.47 3.59 9.60
CA ALA A 194 -2.70 2.79 9.62
C ALA A 194 -3.96 3.67 9.49
N ALA A 195 -4.05 4.76 10.24
CA ALA A 195 -5.15 5.71 10.13
C ALA A 195 -5.22 6.38 8.74
N SER A 196 -4.07 6.65 8.13
CA SER A 196 -3.99 7.21 6.77
C SER A 196 -4.44 6.21 5.71
N LEU A 197 -4.15 4.91 5.87
CA LEU A 197 -4.71 3.86 5.02
C LEU A 197 -6.23 3.80 5.16
N VAL A 198 -6.74 3.92 6.40
CA VAL A 198 -8.19 3.93 6.67
C VAL A 198 -8.87 5.10 5.97
N GLU A 199 -8.29 6.29 6.03
CA GLU A 199 -8.84 7.50 5.40
C GLU A 199 -8.79 7.42 3.88
N ARG A 200 -7.64 7.07 3.31
CA ARG A 200 -7.43 7.05 1.86
C ARG A 200 -8.25 5.93 1.19
N TYR A 201 -8.14 4.70 1.69
CA TYR A 201 -8.57 3.51 0.94
C TYR A 201 -9.79 2.80 1.54
N LEU A 202 -10.05 2.98 2.84
CA LEU A 202 -11.05 2.18 3.57
C LEU A 202 -12.25 3.00 4.07
N HIS A 203 -12.41 4.23 3.57
CA HIS A 203 -13.51 5.13 3.95
C HIS A 203 -14.91 4.54 3.67
N GLN A 204 -15.01 3.59 2.74
CA GLN A 204 -16.25 2.90 2.36
C GLN A 204 -16.68 1.80 3.36
N VAL A 205 -15.82 1.41 4.30
CA VAL A 205 -16.09 0.39 5.33
C VAL A 205 -15.94 0.98 6.75
N PRO A 206 -16.73 2.02 7.10
CA PRO A 206 -16.53 2.78 8.33
C PRO A 206 -16.65 1.93 9.60
N CYS A 207 -17.60 1.00 9.65
CA CYS A 207 -17.80 0.12 10.82
C CYS A 207 -16.56 -0.74 11.11
N SER A 208 -15.91 -1.25 10.06
CA SER A 208 -14.73 -2.11 10.21
C SER A 208 -13.45 -1.35 10.54
N THR A 209 -13.45 -0.01 10.52
CA THR A 209 -12.25 0.81 10.79
C THR A 209 -12.38 1.67 12.05
N GLN A 210 -13.53 1.61 12.71
CA GLN A 210 -13.84 2.38 13.92
C GLN A 210 -12.80 2.21 15.03
N PRO A 211 -12.30 1.00 15.37
CA PRO A 211 -11.29 0.84 16.42
C PRO A 211 -10.00 1.63 16.15
N VAL A 212 -9.53 1.66 14.90
CA VAL A 212 -8.33 2.43 14.51
C VAL A 212 -8.56 3.93 14.67
N ARG A 213 -9.75 4.41 14.28
CA ARG A 213 -10.13 5.83 14.42
C ARG A 213 -10.23 6.24 15.89
N GLU A 214 -10.85 5.42 16.74
CA GLU A 214 -10.96 5.67 18.18
C GLU A 214 -9.60 5.70 18.86
N GLN A 215 -8.69 4.79 18.49
CA GLN A 215 -7.32 4.78 18.99
C GLN A 215 -6.57 6.06 18.61
N LEU A 216 -6.69 6.51 17.34
CA LEU A 216 -6.13 7.77 16.89
C LEU A 216 -6.74 8.98 17.61
N ASP A 217 -8.06 9.01 17.76
CA ASP A 217 -8.80 10.08 18.44
C ASP A 217 -8.40 10.19 19.91
N SER A 218 -8.16 9.06 20.57
CA SER A 218 -7.63 9.03 21.94
C SER A 218 -6.24 9.67 22.01
N VAL A 219 -5.35 9.33 21.08
CA VAL A 219 -3.99 9.88 21.01
C VAL A 219 -4.00 11.38 20.68
N ILE A 220 -4.84 11.82 19.74
CA ILE A 220 -5.00 13.24 19.42
C ILE A 220 -5.64 13.99 20.59
N GLY A 221 -6.63 13.39 21.27
CA GLY A 221 -7.27 13.96 22.46
C GLY A 221 -6.29 14.17 23.62
N GLN A 222 -5.23 13.36 23.71
CA GLN A 222 -4.15 13.55 24.69
C GLN A 222 -3.28 14.79 24.41
N LEU A 223 -3.31 15.36 23.20
CA LEU A 223 -2.69 16.65 22.92
C LEU A 223 -3.49 17.83 23.50
N ALA A 224 -4.80 17.65 23.71
CA ALA A 224 -5.63 18.72 24.23
C ALA A 224 -5.37 18.91 25.73
N PRO A 225 -5.09 20.15 26.18
CA PRO A 225 -4.95 20.43 27.60
C PRO A 225 -6.27 20.12 28.31
N HIS A 226 -6.23 19.22 29.30
CA HIS A 226 -7.40 18.92 30.12
C HIS A 226 -7.81 20.18 30.89
N SER A 227 -8.92 20.79 30.48
CA SER A 227 -9.43 22.08 31.00
C SER A 227 -9.93 22.03 32.46
N ASN A 228 -9.83 20.87 33.13
CA ASN A 228 -10.43 20.67 34.45
C ASN A 228 -9.60 21.15 35.64
N HIS A 229 -8.37 21.67 35.45
CA HIS A 229 -7.58 22.22 36.56
C HIS A 229 -7.56 23.76 36.57
N ARG A 230 -8.47 24.32 37.39
CA ARG A 230 -8.66 25.75 37.69
C ARG A 230 -7.52 26.40 38.50
N SER A 231 -6.28 25.90 38.39
CA SER A 231 -5.11 26.43 39.10
C SER A 231 -4.06 26.86 38.09
N SER A 232 -4.10 28.14 37.75
CA SER A 232 -3.37 28.80 36.64
C SER A 232 -1.84 28.67 36.72
N GLU A 233 -1.23 28.52 37.90
CA GLU A 233 0.23 28.46 38.03
C GLU A 233 0.85 27.07 37.78
N LYS A 234 0.10 25.97 37.88
CA LYS A 234 0.67 24.61 37.71
C LYS A 234 0.62 24.10 36.27
N VAL A 235 -0.13 24.76 35.37
CA VAL A 235 -0.45 24.24 34.03
C VAL A 235 0.78 24.16 33.12
N VAL A 236 1.71 25.13 33.20
CA VAL A 236 2.88 25.22 32.31
C VAL A 236 3.95 24.18 32.65
N ILE A 237 4.23 24.01 33.94
CA ILE A 237 5.20 23.02 34.44
C ILE A 237 4.66 21.61 34.22
N LEU A 238 3.34 21.42 34.28
CA LEU A 238 2.70 20.14 33.97
C LEU A 238 2.64 19.85 32.47
N TRP A 239 2.61 20.85 31.59
CA TRP A 239 2.59 20.60 30.15
C TRP A 239 3.95 20.10 29.62
N TYR A 240 5.05 20.73 30.03
CA TYR A 240 6.39 20.24 29.68
C TYR A 240 6.82 19.00 30.48
N GLY A 241 6.31 18.83 31.71
CA GLY A 241 6.63 17.68 32.57
C GLY A 241 5.66 16.49 32.48
N LYS A 242 4.47 16.67 31.92
CA LYS A 242 3.42 15.64 31.77
C LYS A 242 2.67 15.70 30.44
N LEU A 243 3.28 16.22 29.37
CA LEU A 243 2.84 15.83 28.03
C LEU A 243 2.89 14.29 28.02
N PRO A 244 1.76 13.60 27.83
CA PRO A 244 1.79 12.16 27.70
C PRO A 244 2.79 11.82 26.60
N VAL A 245 3.60 10.79 26.82
CA VAL A 245 4.72 10.40 25.93
C VAL A 245 4.26 10.35 24.46
N SER A 246 3.01 9.95 24.24
CA SER A 246 2.33 9.91 22.94
C SER A 246 2.22 11.27 22.22
N GLY A 247 2.03 12.38 22.94
CA GLY A 247 1.91 13.71 22.35
C GLY A 247 3.24 14.26 21.84
N LEU A 248 4.34 14.05 22.59
CA LEU A 248 5.69 14.40 22.14
C LEU A 248 6.11 13.53 20.94
N GLN A 249 5.80 12.24 20.98
CA GLN A 249 6.04 11.34 19.84
C GLN A 249 5.28 11.78 18.59
N LEU A 250 4.02 12.20 18.73
CA LEU A 250 3.23 12.68 17.60
C LEU A 250 3.86 13.94 16.98
N ALA A 251 4.32 14.89 17.79
CA ALA A 251 5.00 16.08 17.31
C ALA A 251 6.33 15.75 16.60
N GLN A 252 7.09 14.77 17.10
CA GLN A 252 8.31 14.29 16.46
C GLN A 252 8.03 13.63 15.11
N LEU A 253 7.01 12.78 15.02
CA LEU A 253 6.59 12.17 13.76
C LEU A 253 6.12 13.21 12.75
N ALA A 254 5.38 14.23 13.19
CA ALA A 254 4.92 15.33 12.34
C ALA A 254 6.07 16.19 11.78
N ALA A 255 7.25 16.16 12.42
CA ALA A 255 8.45 16.83 11.93
C ALA A 255 9.27 15.97 10.95
N SER A 256 8.89 14.70 10.72
CA SER A 256 9.59 13.82 9.78
C SER A 256 9.41 14.27 8.33
N ALA A 257 10.46 14.11 7.52
CA ALA A 257 10.42 14.41 6.09
C ALA A 257 9.43 13.54 5.30
N GLU A 258 9.15 12.32 5.78
CA GLU A 258 8.24 11.36 5.15
C GLU A 258 6.77 11.60 5.51
N TYR A 259 6.51 12.46 6.50
CA TYR A 259 5.18 12.76 7.01
C TYR A 259 4.16 13.18 5.94
N PRO A 260 4.45 14.13 5.03
CA PRO A 260 3.49 14.56 4.04
C PRO A 260 3.07 13.46 3.05
N ASP A 261 3.97 12.52 2.76
CA ASP A 261 3.74 11.47 1.77
C ASP A 261 2.90 10.32 2.35
N ILE A 262 3.20 9.95 3.60
CA ILE A 262 2.58 8.81 4.27
C ILE A 262 1.25 9.21 4.91
N VAL A 263 1.20 10.35 5.60
CA VAL A 263 0.02 10.73 6.39
C VAL A 263 -1.03 11.37 5.49
N ALA A 264 -2.30 11.01 5.65
CA ALA A 264 -3.38 11.57 4.82
C ALA A 264 -3.59 13.07 5.09
N PRO A 265 -3.85 13.91 4.06
CA PRO A 265 -3.92 15.37 4.23
C PRO A 265 -4.92 15.85 5.29
N GLU A 266 -6.11 15.23 5.40
CA GLU A 266 -7.08 15.64 6.42
C GLU A 266 -6.59 15.28 7.83
N LEU A 267 -5.93 14.13 7.98
CA LEU A 267 -5.27 13.77 9.23
C LEU A 267 -4.15 14.75 9.60
N GLN A 268 -3.32 15.15 8.63
CA GLN A 268 -2.26 16.15 8.87
C GLN A 268 -2.86 17.46 9.38
N LYS A 269 -3.91 17.96 8.70
CA LYS A 269 -4.64 19.16 9.08
C LYS A 269 -5.21 19.05 10.48
N ARG A 270 -5.87 17.93 10.81
CA ARG A 270 -6.46 17.69 12.14
C ARG A 270 -5.42 17.69 13.27
N ILE A 271 -4.27 17.07 13.04
CA ILE A 271 -3.16 17.07 13.99
C ILE A 271 -2.60 18.48 14.19
N GLN A 272 -2.43 19.24 13.11
CA GLN A 272 -1.96 20.63 13.16
C GLN A 272 -2.95 21.54 13.91
N GLU A 273 -4.24 21.48 13.59
CA GLU A 273 -5.29 22.26 14.24
C GLU A 273 -5.37 21.95 15.74
N THR A 274 -5.31 20.67 16.11
CA THR A 274 -5.33 20.26 17.52
C THR A 274 -4.09 20.75 18.25
N THR A 275 -2.91 20.64 17.64
CA THR A 275 -1.65 21.13 18.21
C THR A 275 -1.68 22.64 18.42
N LEU A 276 -2.16 23.39 17.43
CA LEU A 276 -2.30 24.84 17.51
C LEU A 276 -3.30 25.25 18.60
N ALA A 277 -4.47 24.62 18.66
CA ALA A 277 -5.47 24.88 19.70
C ALA A 277 -4.92 24.61 21.11
N ALA A 278 -4.12 23.55 21.24
CA ALA A 278 -3.47 23.21 22.49
C ALA A 278 -2.43 24.27 22.92
N LEU A 279 -1.57 24.72 21.99
CA LEU A 279 -0.61 25.81 22.23
C LEU A 279 -1.29 27.12 22.57
N THR A 280 -2.35 27.50 21.85
CA THR A 280 -3.14 28.70 22.15
C THR A 280 -3.74 28.65 23.55
N THR A 281 -4.24 27.49 23.97
CA THR A 281 -4.80 27.31 25.32
C THR A 281 -3.72 27.47 26.40
N VAL A 282 -2.54 26.91 26.19
CA VAL A 282 -1.40 27.08 27.11
C VAL A 282 -1.00 28.55 27.18
N LEU A 283 -0.79 29.21 26.04
CA LEU A 283 -0.42 30.64 25.99
C LEU A 283 -1.44 31.53 26.72
N ASN A 284 -2.74 31.32 26.48
CA ASN A 284 -3.80 32.07 27.15
C ASN A 284 -3.84 31.82 28.67
N THR A 285 -3.44 30.63 29.11
CA THR A 285 -3.36 30.29 30.54
C THR A 285 -2.13 30.91 31.21
N CYS A 286 -1.00 30.99 30.49
CA CYS A 286 0.23 31.62 30.97
C CYS A 286 0.15 33.16 31.02
N LEU A 287 -0.56 33.76 30.06
CA LEU A 287 -0.61 35.20 29.84
C LEU A 287 -1.78 35.88 30.55
N ARG A 288 -2.65 35.13 31.26
CA ARG A 288 -3.68 35.72 32.10
C ARG A 288 -3.05 36.20 33.42
N PRO A 289 -3.00 37.51 33.68
CA PRO A 289 -2.50 38.06 34.94
C PRO A 289 -3.42 37.73 36.12
#